data_AF-A0A538CJ66-F1
#
_entry.id   AF-A0A538CJ66-F1
#
_cell.length_a   1.000
_cell.length_b   1.000
_cell.length_c   1.000
_cell.angle_alpha   90.00
_cell.angle_beta   90.00
_cell.angle_gamma   90.00
#
_symmetry.space_group_name_H-M   'P 1'
#
loop_
_entity.id
_entity.type
_entity.pdbx_description
1 polymer ?
#
loop_
_entity_poly.entity_id
_entity_poly.type
_entity_poly.pdbx_seq_one_letter_code
_entity_poly.pdbx_strand_id
1 'polypeptide(L)' 'MSAEESLSRAEELLARLEKARAELEQLSQADDAEKALDVLTELAELSKAIEEELQRAKREAETDAES' A
#
# COMPACT_ATOMS: atom_id res chain seq x y z
N MET A 1 6.55 15.51 9.57
CA MET A 1 6.44 14.05 9.72
C MET A 1 7.86 13.52 9.65
N SER A 2 8.18 12.47 10.39
CA SER A 2 9.51 11.86 10.33
C SER A 2 9.53 10.69 9.34
N ALA A 3 10.72 10.30 8.88
CA ALA A 3 10.88 9.14 8.02
C ALA A 3 10.30 7.86 8.64
N GLU A 4 10.37 7.72 9.97
CA GLU A 4 9.80 6.61 10.74
C GLU A 4 8.26 6.62 10.72
N GLU A 5 7.62 7.79 10.85
CA GLU A 5 6.16 7.92 10.71
C GLU A 5 5.67 7.59 9.30
N SER A 6 6.42 7.99 8.27
CA SER A 6 6.12 7.67 6.87
C SER A 6 6.27 6.16 6.60
N LEU A 7 7.32 5.53 7.17
CA LEU A 7 7.52 4.08 7.06
C LEU A 7 6.41 3.29 7.77
N SER A 8 6.03 3.70 8.98
CA SER A 8 4.94 3.05 9.72
C SER A 8 3.61 3.10 8.96
N ARG A 9 3.30 4.22 8.29
CA ARG A 9 2.11 4.30 7.40
C ARG A 9 2.22 3.38 6.20
N ALA A 10 3.40 3.27 5.58
CA ALA A 10 3.62 2.34 4.48
C ALA A 10 3.38 0.88 4.92
N GLU A 11 3.80 0.51 6.13
CA GLU A 11 3.54 -0.82 6.72
C GLU A 11 2.04 -1.08 6.95
N GLU A 12 1.30 -0.09 7.47
CA GLU A 12 -0.15 -0.19 7.62
C GLU A 12 -0.87 -0.36 6.27
N LEU A 13 -0.45 0.40 5.25
CA LEU A 13 -0.98 0.28 3.89
C LEU A 13 -0.64 -1.08 3.27
N LEU A 14 0.57 -1.61 3.53
CA LEU A 14 0.98 -2.94 3.08
C LEU A 14 0.12 -4.04 3.70
N ALA A 15 -0.17 -3.96 5.00
CA ALA A 15 -1.05 -4.92 5.67
C ALA A 15 -2.47 -4.92 5.05
N ARG A 16 -2.96 -3.74 4.63
CA ARG A 16 -4.23 -3.62 3.91
C ARG A 16 -4.16 -4.23 2.50
N LEU A 17 -3.06 -3.99 1.78
CA LEU A 17 -2.82 -4.57 0.45
C LEU A 17 -2.80 -6.10 0.50
N GLU A 18 -2.12 -6.69 1.49
CA GLU A 18 -2.08 -8.14 1.68
C GLU A 18 -3.46 -8.73 1.94
N LYS A 19 -4.30 -8.03 2.72
CA LYS A 19 -5.69 -8.43 2.94
C LYS A 19 -6.51 -8.38 1.65
N ALA A 20 -6.42 -7.28 0.89
CA ALA A 20 -7.11 -7.15 -0.40
C ALA A 20 -6.65 -8.22 -1.40
N ARG A 21 -5.36 -8.57 -1.41
CA ARG A 21 -4.82 -9.67 -2.23
C ARG A 21 -5.42 -11.02 -1.84
N ALA A 22 -5.55 -11.30 -0.54
CA ALA A 22 -6.19 -12.53 -0.07
C ALA A 22 -7.68 -12.59 -0.44
N GLU A 23 -8.38 -11.46 -0.39
CA GLU A 23 -9.78 -11.36 -0.85
C GLU A 23 -9.89 -11.63 -2.36
N LEU A 24 -8.99 -11.06 -3.17
CA LEU A 24 -8.94 -11.32 -4.61
C LEU A 24 -8.74 -12.81 -4.93
N GLU A 25 -7.88 -13.50 -4.17
CA GLU A 25 -7.68 -14.95 -4.32
C GLU A 25 -8.98 -15.72 -4.04
N GLN A 26 -9.75 -15.33 -3.02
CA GLN A 26 -11.05 -15.94 -2.71
C GLN A 26 -12.09 -15.68 -3.81
N LEU A 27 -12.16 -14.43 -4.32
CA LEU A 27 -13.09 -14.06 -5.39
C LEU A 27 -12.77 -14.79 -6.69
N SER A 28 -11.49 -14.96 -7.01
CA SER A 28 -11.05 -15.76 -8.16
C SER A 28 -11.46 -17.23 -8.05
N GLN A 29 -11.50 -17.80 -6.85
CA GLN A 29 -11.98 -19.18 -6.63
C GLN A 29 -13.51 -19.29 -6.73
N ALA A 30 -14.21 -18.18 -6.49
CA ALA A 30 -15.67 -18.10 -6.54
C ALA A 30 -16.22 -17.66 -7.91
N ASP A 31 -15.35 -17.44 -8.91
CA ASP A 31 -15.69 -16.88 -10.23
C ASP A 31 -16.48 -15.55 -10.17
N ASP A 32 -16.26 -14.75 -9.11
CA ASP A 32 -16.93 -13.45 -8.90
C ASP A 32 -16.11 -12.31 -9.53
N ALA A 33 -16.15 -12.24 -10.86
CA ALA A 33 -15.32 -11.31 -11.64
C ALA A 33 -15.66 -9.83 -11.42
N GLU A 34 -16.91 -9.49 -11.10
CA GLU A 34 -17.33 -8.11 -10.89
C GLU A 34 -16.69 -7.53 -9.62
N LYS A 35 -16.77 -8.25 -8.50
CA LYS A 35 -16.08 -7.83 -7.26
C LYS A 35 -14.57 -7.93 -7.37
N ALA A 36 -14.05 -8.88 -8.15
CA ALA A 36 -12.61 -8.97 -8.38
C ALA A 36 -12.06 -7.70 -9.04
N LEU A 37 -12.80 -7.04 -9.94
CA LEU A 37 -12.40 -5.75 -10.53
C LEU A 37 -12.35 -4.62 -9.50
N ASP A 38 -13.29 -4.58 -8.57
CA ASP A 38 -13.29 -3.59 -7.48
C ASP A 38 -12.04 -3.76 -6.59
N VAL A 39 -11.75 -5.00 -6.18
CA VAL A 39 -10.56 -5.32 -5.36
C VAL A 39 -9.26 -5.03 -6.11
N LEU A 40 -9.19 -5.30 -7.42
CA LEU A 40 -8.04 -4.92 -8.25
C LEU A 40 -7.83 -3.40 -8.30
N THR A 41 -8.91 -2.63 -8.29
CA THR A 41 -8.83 -1.16 -8.22
C THR A 41 -8.29 -0.71 -6.85
N GLU A 42 -8.81 -1.27 -5.75
CA GLU A 42 -8.29 -1.00 -4.40
C GLU A 42 -6.80 -1.36 -4.29
N LEU A 43 -6.38 -2.50 -4.83
CA LEU A 43 -4.97 -2.92 -4.85
C LEU A 43 -4.06 -1.92 -5.57
N ALA A 44 -4.52 -1.35 -6.69
CA ALA A 44 -3.77 -0.35 -7.43
C ALA A 44 -3.64 0.97 -6.64
N GLU A 45 -4.71 1.40 -5.97
CA GLU A 45 -4.72 2.59 -5.12
C GLU A 45 -3.80 2.42 -3.90
N LEU A 46 -3.88 1.27 -3.22
CA LEU A 46 -3.01 0.94 -2.09
C LEU A 46 -1.54 0.90 -2.52
N SER A 47 -1.23 0.30 -3.67
CA SER A 47 0.14 0.25 -4.20
C SER A 47 0.71 1.64 -4.43
N LYS A 48 -0.09 2.54 -5.01
CA LYS A 48 0.30 3.94 -5.22
C LYS A 48 0.53 4.68 -3.90
N ALA A 49 -0.36 4.50 -2.93
CA ALA A 49 -0.22 5.13 -1.61
C ALA A 49 1.05 4.64 -0.87
N ILE A 50 1.37 3.35 -0.96
CA ILE A 50 2.62 2.80 -0.40
C ILE A 50 3.83 3.47 -1.05
N GLU A 51 3.86 3.56 -2.38
CA GLU A 51 4.96 4.23 -3.09
C GLU A 51 5.12 5.68 -2.63
N GLU A 52 4.03 6.44 -2.49
CA GLU A 52 4.05 7.83 -2.03
C GLU A 52 4.66 7.98 -0.62
N GLU A 53 4.29 7.11 0.33
CA GLU A 53 4.85 7.11 1.68
C GLU A 53 6.33 6.70 1.69
N LEU A 54 6.74 5.73 0.89
CA LEU A 54 8.15 5.35 0.74
C LEU A 54 9.00 6.47 0.15
N GLN A 55 8.50 7.17 -0.87
CA GLN A 55 9.17 8.34 -1.44
C GLN A 55 9.23 9.51 -0.45
N ARG A 56 8.23 9.66 0.43
CA ARG A 56 8.27 10.64 1.52
C ARG A 56 9.33 10.27 2.56
N ALA A 57 9.32 9.04 3.05
CA ALA A 57 10.28 8.54 4.03
C ALA A 57 11.72 8.71 3.53
N LYS A 58 11.98 8.42 2.25
CA LYS A 58 13.29 8.64 1.62
C LYS A 58 13.73 10.11 1.68
N ARG A 59 12.87 11.04 1.27
CA ARG A 59 13.18 12.48 1.27
C ARG A 59 13.41 13.03 2.68
N GLU A 60 12.62 12.57 3.65
CA GLU A 60 12.76 12.94 5.06
C GLU A 60 14.10 12.44 5.63
N ALA A 61 14.47 11.19 5.36
CA ALA A 61 15.76 10.62 5.78
C ALA A 61 16.96 11.32 5.13
N GLU A 62 16.86 11.72 3.85
CA GLU A 62 17.88 12.51 3.17
C GLU A 62 18.04 13.90 3.83
N THR A 63 16.93 14.55 4.19
CA THR A 63 16.95 15.87 4.86
C THR A 63 17.56 15.79 6.25
N ASP A 64 17.22 14.74 7.02
CA ASP A 64 17.76 14.52 8.36
C ASP A 64 19.27 14.22 8.34
N ALA A 65 19.77 13.57 7.28
CA ALA A 65 21.21 13.27 7.12
C ALA A 65 22.06 14.49 6.72
N GLU A 66 21.44 15.52 6.13
CA GLU A 66 22.09 16.77 5.70
C GLU A 66 22.05 17.88 6.77
N SER A 67 21.33 17.67 7.88
CA SER A 67 21.10 18.62 8.98
C SER A 67 22.09 18.45 10.14
#